data_AF-A0A0G1USE9-F1
#
_entry.id   AF-A0A0G1USE9-F1
#
_cell.length_a   1.000
_cell.length_b   1.000
_cell.length_c   1.000
_cell.angle_alpha   90.00
_cell.angle_beta   90.00
_cell.angle_gamma   90.00
#
_symmetry.space_group_name_H-M   'P 1'
#
loop_
_entity.id
_entity.type
_entity.pdbx_description
1 polymer ?
#
loop_
_entity_poly.entity_id
_entity_poly.type
_entity_poly.pdbx_seq_one_letter_code
_entity_poly.pdbx_strand_id
1 'polypeptide(L)'
;MKRWSRIGLLLAIKESYLLTKNVLGLWFHPYKTLKLIFTEKDRSQQLLVLGLPAYLLAVGTFVVWLGRRLWATTPEWGRPAKLTAAGVIGLTAALGIYLVFWLMEMVRTERRYGKS
;
A
#
# COMPACT_ATOMS: atom_id res chain seq x y z
N MET A 1 -26.76 -13.12 -11.63
CA MET A 1 -26.10 -12.45 -10.48
C MET A 1 -27.07 -11.49 -9.82
N LYS A 2 -27.22 -11.52 -8.48
CA LYS A 2 -28.06 -10.55 -7.74
C LYS A 2 -27.51 -9.13 -7.94
N ARG A 3 -28.37 -8.10 -8.00
CA ARG A 3 -28.03 -6.68 -8.24
C ARG A 3 -26.85 -6.18 -7.39
N TRP A 4 -26.80 -6.59 -6.13
CA TRP A 4 -25.74 -6.28 -5.17
C TRP A 4 -24.36 -6.81 -5.59
N SER A 5 -24.29 -8.03 -6.11
CA SER A 5 -23.04 -8.62 -6.60
C SER A 5 -22.48 -7.87 -7.80
N ARG A 6 -23.37 -7.37 -8.69
CA ARG A 6 -22.95 -6.57 -9.86
C ARG A 6 -22.40 -5.20 -9.44
N ILE A 7 -23.06 -4.53 -8.49
CA ILE A 7 -22.58 -3.25 -7.95
C ILE A 7 -21.24 -3.42 -7.25
N GLY A 8 -21.12 -4.45 -6.40
CA GLY A 8 -19.86 -4.76 -5.72
C GLY A 8 -18.70 -5.01 -6.69
N LEU A 9 -18.94 -5.76 -7.76
CA LEU A 9 -17.93 -6.01 -8.80
C LEU A 9 -17.51 -4.72 -9.52
N LEU A 10 -18.47 -3.87 -9.91
CA LEU A 10 -18.17 -2.61 -10.58
C LEU A 10 -17.38 -1.64 -9.68
N LEU A 11 -17.70 -1.59 -8.40
CA LEU A 11 -16.95 -0.83 -7.41
C LEU A 11 -15.54 -1.38 -7.25
N ALA A 12 -15.37 -2.70 -7.12
CA ALA A 12 -14.06 -3.33 -7.01
C ALA A 12 -13.18 -2.99 -8.22
N ILE A 13 -13.71 -3.11 -9.45
CA ILE A 13 -12.97 -2.76 -10.67
C ILE A 13 -12.53 -1.30 -10.67
N LYS A 14 -13.45 -0.38 -10.32
CA LYS A 14 -13.15 1.06 -10.23
C LYS A 14 -12.05 1.33 -9.20
N GLU A 15 -12.18 0.82 -7.99
CA GLU A 15 -11.22 1.05 -6.90
C GLU A 15 -9.86 0.42 -7.22
N SER A 16 -9.81 -0.75 -7.86
CA SER A 16 -8.57 -1.38 -8.33
C SER A 16 -7.87 -0.57 -9.42
N TYR A 17 -8.64 -0.02 -10.38
CA TYR A 17 -8.09 0.87 -11.40
C TYR A 17 -7.51 2.14 -10.78
N LEU A 18 -8.26 2.80 -9.90
CA LEU A 18 -7.81 4.02 -9.21
C LEU A 18 -6.60 3.74 -8.33
N LEU A 19 -6.58 2.62 -7.60
CA LEU A 19 -5.44 2.23 -6.80
C LEU A 19 -4.19 2.02 -7.67
N THR A 20 -4.32 1.31 -8.79
CA THR A 20 -3.20 1.08 -9.72
C THR A 20 -2.65 2.40 -10.26
N LYS A 21 -3.55 3.31 -10.70
CA LYS A 21 -3.19 4.65 -11.15
C LYS A 21 -2.48 5.45 -10.06
N ASN A 22 -2.96 5.37 -8.82
CA ASN A 22 -2.40 6.10 -7.68
C ASN A 22 -1.06 5.50 -7.23
N VAL A 23 -0.86 4.18 -7.31
CA VAL A 23 0.43 3.53 -7.04
C VAL A 23 1.48 3.98 -8.07
N LEU A 24 1.12 4.00 -9.36
CA LEU A 24 1.99 4.55 -10.40
C LEU A 24 2.25 6.05 -10.18
N GLY A 25 1.21 6.79 -9.83
CA GLY A 25 1.30 8.21 -9.49
C GLY A 25 2.24 8.46 -8.31
N LEU A 26 2.21 7.61 -7.27
CA LEU A 26 3.16 7.68 -6.16
C LEU A 26 4.58 7.49 -6.67
N TRP A 27 4.81 6.50 -7.52
CA TRP A 27 6.15 6.23 -8.06
C TRP A 27 6.75 7.42 -8.81
N PHE A 28 6.00 8.06 -9.71
CA PHE A 28 6.51 9.13 -10.57
C PHE A 28 6.31 10.54 -10.00
N HIS A 29 5.17 10.79 -9.34
CA HIS A 29 4.72 12.11 -8.89
C HIS A 29 4.07 12.05 -7.50
N PRO A 30 4.82 11.69 -6.45
CA PRO A 30 4.26 11.39 -5.13
C PRO A 30 3.51 12.55 -4.50
N TYR A 31 4.10 13.75 -4.52
CA TYR A 31 3.48 14.96 -3.98
C TYR A 31 2.12 15.25 -4.63
N LYS A 32 2.08 15.30 -5.97
CA LYS A 32 0.87 15.62 -6.73
C LYS A 32 -0.22 14.57 -6.51
N THR A 33 0.17 13.30 -6.46
CA THR A 33 -0.74 12.17 -6.26
C THR A 33 -1.37 12.22 -4.87
N LEU A 34 -0.58 12.39 -3.81
CA LEU A 34 -1.10 12.54 -2.45
C LEU A 34 -1.98 13.79 -2.35
N LYS A 35 -1.53 14.94 -2.87
CA LYS A 35 -2.34 16.17 -2.85
C LYS A 35 -3.70 15.97 -3.51
N LEU A 36 -3.76 15.32 -4.67
CA LEU A 36 -5.01 15.02 -5.37
C LEU A 36 -5.96 14.18 -4.50
N ILE A 37 -5.46 13.06 -3.96
CA ILE A 37 -6.22 12.13 -3.10
C ILE A 37 -6.79 12.84 -1.86
N PHE A 38 -6.01 13.74 -1.25
CA PHE A 38 -6.45 14.48 -0.06
C PHE A 38 -7.38 15.65 -0.39
N THR A 39 -7.20 16.29 -1.55
CA THR A 39 -8.05 17.41 -2.01
C THR A 39 -9.44 16.93 -2.42
N GLU A 40 -9.53 15.84 -3.18
CA GLU A 40 -10.80 15.24 -3.61
C GLU A 40 -11.55 14.54 -2.46
N LYS A 41 -10.93 14.45 -1.27
CA LYS A 41 -11.47 13.78 -0.07
C LYS A 41 -11.88 12.32 -0.33
N ASP A 42 -11.20 11.66 -1.27
CA ASP A 42 -11.46 10.26 -1.60
C ASP A 42 -10.98 9.36 -0.45
N ARG A 43 -11.90 9.01 0.46
CA ARG A 43 -11.61 8.21 1.65
C ARG A 43 -11.21 6.77 1.32
N SER A 44 -11.78 6.17 0.27
CA SER A 44 -11.40 4.80 -0.11
C SER A 44 -9.97 4.79 -0.63
N GLN A 45 -9.61 5.74 -1.48
CA GLN A 45 -8.24 5.85 -1.99
C GLN A 45 -7.23 6.25 -0.91
N GLN A 46 -7.61 7.12 0.04
CA GLN A 46 -6.77 7.40 1.22
C GLN A 46 -6.49 6.11 2.00
N LEU A 47 -7.51 5.31 2.29
CA LEU A 47 -7.33 4.04 3.01
C LEU A 47 -6.47 3.05 2.21
N LEU A 48 -6.74 2.91 0.92
CA LEU A 48 -6.03 1.95 0.07
C LEU A 48 -4.56 2.32 -0.13
N VAL A 49 -4.26 3.62 -0.30
CA VAL A 49 -2.89 4.09 -0.52
C VAL A 49 -2.08 4.15 0.77
N LEU A 50 -2.66 4.70 1.84
CA LEU A 50 -1.98 4.76 3.15
C LEU A 50 -1.86 3.37 3.80
N GLY A 51 -2.76 2.45 3.43
CA GLY A 51 -2.75 1.06 3.86
C GLY A 51 -1.72 0.18 3.14
N LEU A 52 -1.08 0.66 2.06
CA LEU A 52 -0.12 -0.14 1.28
C LEU A 52 0.97 -0.83 2.13
N PRO A 53 1.60 -0.17 3.13
CA PRO A 53 2.55 -0.84 4.00
C PRO A 53 1.92 -2.00 4.78
N ALA A 54 0.72 -1.80 5.32
CA ALA A 54 0.00 -2.83 6.07
C ALA A 54 -0.41 -4.01 5.17
N TYR A 55 -0.88 -3.74 3.95
CA TYR A 55 -1.22 -4.77 2.97
C TYR A 55 0.02 -5.56 2.54
N LEU A 56 1.13 -4.88 2.29
CA LEU A 56 2.40 -5.53 1.96
C LEU A 56 2.88 -6.42 3.10
N LEU A 57 2.76 -5.96 4.36
CA LEU A 57 3.14 -6.76 5.52
C LEU A 57 2.23 -7.98 5.67
N ALA A 58 0.91 -7.83 5.51
CA ALA A 58 -0.05 -8.91 5.61
C ALA A 58 0.18 -9.98 4.52
N VAL A 59 0.25 -9.55 3.25
CA VAL A 59 0.49 -10.44 2.11
C VAL A 59 1.88 -11.06 2.19
N GLY A 60 2.91 -10.28 2.51
CA GLY A 60 4.28 -10.77 2.66
C GLY A 60 4.41 -11.80 3.79
N THR A 61 3.76 -11.57 4.94
CA THR A 61 3.72 -12.54 6.04
C THR A 61 3.01 -13.83 5.63
N PHE A 62 1.90 -13.72 4.90
CA PHE A 62 1.20 -14.87 4.35
C PHE A 62 2.09 -15.66 3.38
N VAL A 63 2.82 -14.99 2.50
CA VAL A 63 3.77 -15.63 1.57
C VAL A 63 4.90 -16.34 2.32
N VAL A 64 5.49 -15.71 3.35
CA VAL A 64 6.52 -16.33 4.19
C VAL A 64 5.97 -17.57 4.89
N TRP A 65 4.76 -17.47 5.46
CA TRP A 65 4.09 -18.58 6.13
C TRP A 65 3.78 -19.74 5.17
N LEU A 66 3.22 -19.44 4.00
CA LEU A 66 2.85 -20.44 3.00
C LEU A 66 4.10 -21.11 2.41
N GLY A 67 5.12 -20.33 2.04
CA GLY A 67 6.39 -20.84 1.53
C GLY A 67 7.09 -21.74 2.54
N ARG A 68 7.07 -21.37 3.83
CA ARG A 68 7.51 -22.26 4.90
C ARG A 68 6.70 -23.55 4.91
N ARG A 69 5.37 -23.50 4.79
CA ARG A 69 4.57 -24.71 4.91
C ARG A 69 4.76 -25.69 3.75
N LEU A 70 5.07 -25.19 2.56
CA LEU A 70 5.34 -26.00 1.38
C LEU A 70 6.75 -26.64 1.39
N TRP A 71 7.74 -26.00 2.02
CA TRP A 71 9.14 -26.47 2.00
C TRP A 71 9.72 -26.90 3.35
N ALA A 72 8.95 -26.81 4.44
CA ALA A 72 9.45 -27.19 5.76
C ALA A 72 9.64 -28.70 5.89
N THR A 73 10.90 -29.14 5.88
CA THR A 73 11.33 -30.47 6.30
C THR A 73 11.75 -30.50 7.78
N THR A 74 11.93 -29.34 8.41
CA THR A 74 12.32 -29.20 9.82
C THR A 74 11.56 -28.05 10.51
N PRO A 75 11.50 -28.00 11.85
CA PRO A 75 10.85 -26.93 12.60
C PRO A 75 11.59 -25.58 12.52
N GLU A 76 12.89 -25.61 12.25
CA GLU A 76 13.76 -24.45 12.23
C GLU A 76 13.48 -23.52 11.05
N TRP A 77 13.70 -22.22 11.25
CA TRP A 77 13.63 -21.25 10.17
C TRP A 77 14.89 -21.35 9.32
N GLY A 78 14.76 -21.97 8.14
CA GLY A 78 15.82 -21.98 7.12
C GLY A 78 16.22 -20.57 6.69
N ARG A 79 17.47 -20.41 6.24
CA ARG A 79 18.00 -19.12 5.73
C ARG A 79 17.08 -18.43 4.71
N PRO A 80 16.47 -19.14 3.73
CA PRO A 80 15.57 -18.51 2.77
C PRO A 80 14.36 -17.85 3.44
N ALA A 81 13.70 -18.53 4.38
CA ALA A 81 12.54 -17.99 5.10
C ALA A 81 12.89 -16.74 5.92
N LYS A 82 14.08 -16.73 6.56
CA LYS A 82 14.58 -15.56 7.29
C LYS A 82 14.85 -14.38 6.35
N LEU A 83 15.47 -14.62 5.20
CA LEU A 83 15.74 -13.58 4.20
C LEU A 83 14.45 -13.02 3.60
N THR A 84 13.49 -13.88 3.25
CA THR A 84 12.19 -13.43 2.75
C THR A 84 11.44 -12.61 3.79
N ALA A 85 11.42 -13.05 5.05
CA ALA A 85 10.80 -12.28 6.14
C ALA A 85 11.48 -10.92 6.36
N ALA A 86 12.81 -10.89 6.41
CA ALA A 86 13.57 -9.65 6.51
C ALA A 86 13.32 -8.72 5.31
N GLY A 87 13.23 -9.27 4.09
CA GLY A 87 12.90 -8.52 2.89
C GLY A 87 11.49 -7.89 2.94
N VAL A 88 10.49 -8.65 3.39
CA VAL A 88 9.11 -8.13 3.57
C VAL A 88 9.09 -6.99 4.59
N ILE A 89 9.76 -7.16 5.74
CA ILE A 89 9.85 -6.14 6.78
C ILE A 89 10.58 -4.89 6.25
N GLY A 90 11.73 -5.08 5.60
CA GLY A 90 12.53 -3.99 5.04
C GLY A 90 11.77 -3.19 3.99
N LEU A 91 11.10 -3.87 3.05
CA LEU A 91 10.30 -3.22 2.01
C LEU A 91 9.09 -2.49 2.60
N THR A 92 8.43 -3.09 3.59
CA THR A 92 7.32 -2.45 4.34
C THR A 92 7.78 -1.18 5.04
N ALA A 93 8.91 -1.25 5.75
CA ALA A 93 9.47 -0.10 6.46
C ALA A 93 9.89 1.01 5.47
N ALA A 94 10.55 0.65 4.38
CA ALA A 94 10.95 1.59 3.33
C ALA A 94 9.73 2.30 2.72
N LEU A 95 8.67 1.55 2.39
CA LEU A 95 7.44 2.11 1.85
C LEU A 95 6.72 3.00 2.88
N GLY A 96 6.69 2.60 4.15
CA GLY A 96 6.14 3.41 5.24
C GLY A 96 6.87 4.74 5.42
N ILE A 97 8.21 4.70 5.49
CA ILE A 97 9.06 5.90 5.56
C ILE A 97 8.83 6.81 4.35
N TYR A 98 8.77 6.23 3.15
CA TYR A 98 8.52 6.94 1.91
C TYR A 98 7.17 7.69 1.93
N LEU A 99 6.09 7.01 2.31
CA LEU A 99 4.76 7.64 2.40
C LEU A 99 4.72 8.72 3.47
N VAL A 100 5.28 8.46 4.66
CA VAL A 100 5.34 9.44 5.76
C VAL A 100 6.14 10.68 5.34
N PHE A 101 7.28 10.50 4.68
CA PHE A 101 8.09 11.59 4.16
C PHE A 101 7.27 12.50 3.23
N TRP A 102 6.62 11.92 2.22
CA TRP A 102 5.86 12.71 1.25
C TRP A 102 4.60 13.34 1.83
N LEU A 103 3.93 12.69 2.79
CA LEU A 103 2.82 13.28 3.53
C LEU A 103 3.26 14.48 4.34
N MET A 104 4.38 14.38 5.05
CA MET A 104 4.94 15.51 5.80
C MET A 104 5.29 16.65 4.85
N GLU A 105 5.90 16.36 3.70
CA GLU A 105 6.26 17.38 2.73
C GLU A 105 5.04 18.08 2.11
N MET A 106 3.99 17.31 1.82
CA MET A 106 2.69 17.84 1.42
C MET A 106 2.15 18.82 2.47
N VAL A 107 2.08 18.40 3.74
CA VAL A 107 1.57 19.24 4.83
C VAL A 107 2.44 20.49 5.04
N ARG A 108 3.77 20.36 4.95
CA ARG A 108 4.70 21.51 5.08
C ARG A 108 4.49 22.52 3.97
N THR A 109 4.31 22.06 2.73
CA THR A 109 4.13 22.93 1.56
C THR A 109 2.79 23.66 1.65
N GLU A 110 1.71 22.96 2.01
CA GLU A 110 0.40 23.57 2.24
C GLU A 110 0.45 24.58 3.40
N ARG A 111 1.23 24.35 4.47
CA ARG A 111 1.40 25.36 5.52
C ARG A 111 2.18 26.59 5.07
N ARG A 112 3.17 26.44 4.18
CA ARG A 112 4.01 27.55 3.70
C ARG A 112 3.31 28.40 2.65
N TYR A 113 2.56 27.78 1.75
CA TYR A 113 1.97 28.44 0.57
C TYR A 113 0.43 28.46 0.58
N GLY A 114 -0.22 27.68 1.45
CA GLY A 114 -1.67 27.59 1.58
C GLY A 114 -2.25 28.59 2.60
N LYS A 115 -1.86 29.85 2.51
CA LYS A 115 -2.73 30.97 2.91
C LYS A 115 -3.38 31.53 1.64
N SER A 116 -4.55 31.00 1.33
CA SER A 116 -5.54 31.56 0.40
C SER A 116 -6.89 31.00 0.82
#